data_AF-A0A841ZNU8-F1
#
_entry.id   AF-A0A841ZNU8-F1
#
_cell.length_a   1.000
_cell.length_b   1.000
_cell.length_c   1.000
_cell.angle_alpha   90.00
_cell.angle_beta   90.00
_cell.angle_gamma   90.00
#
_symmetry.space_group_name_H-M   'P 1'
#
loop_
_entity.id
_entity.type
_entity.pdbx_description
1 polymer ?
#
loop_
_entity_poly.entity_id
_entity_poly.type
_entity_poly.pdbx_seq_one_letter_code
_entity_poly.pdbx_strand_id
1 'polypeptide(L)'
;MRLPFEVAFQIIENVYQGSSNMNELINDRARNGGSALKNKTEFLLAVYELEELGLLFRYRSNDGIRYSRSEKGEAFYHRYREMKQEDWPDFLAGQEGISP
;
A
#
# COMPACT_ATOMS: atom_id res chain seq x y z
N MET A 1 -0.87 -10.08 -9.77
CA MET A 1 -0.37 -8.85 -10.42
C MET A 1 1.01 -8.60 -9.85
N ARG A 2 1.96 -7.99 -10.58
CA ARG A 2 3.16 -7.47 -9.93
C ARG A 2 2.87 -6.06 -9.46
N LEU A 3 2.70 -5.87 -8.14
CA LEU A 3 2.43 -4.56 -7.55
C LEU A 3 3.67 -3.66 -7.65
N PRO A 4 3.62 -2.53 -8.38
CA PRO A 4 4.75 -1.61 -8.42
C PRO A 4 5.09 -1.11 -7.02
N PHE A 5 6.37 -1.14 -6.67
CA PHE A 5 6.82 -0.86 -5.30
C PHE A 5 6.44 0.56 -4.85
N GLU A 6 6.59 1.54 -5.75
CA GLU A 6 6.21 2.92 -5.50
C GLU A 6 4.74 3.04 -5.06
N VAL A 7 3.84 2.27 -5.68
CA VAL A 7 2.42 2.30 -5.36
C VAL A 7 2.17 1.67 -3.99
N ALA A 8 2.86 0.57 -3.67
CA ALA A 8 2.81 -0.03 -2.35
C ALA A 8 3.28 0.97 -1.28
N PHE A 9 4.40 1.65 -1.52
CA PHE A 9 4.96 2.63 -0.61
C PHE A 9 4.01 3.81 -0.39
N GLN A 10 3.44 4.38 -1.45
CA GLN A 10 2.49 5.50 -1.36
C GLN A 10 1.25 5.15 -0.53
N ILE A 11 0.69 3.94 -0.70
CA ILE A 11 -0.47 3.49 0.09
C ILE A 11 -0.08 3.38 1.57
N ILE A 12 1.07 2.77 1.86
CA ILE A 12 1.56 2.59 3.23
C ILE A 12 1.86 3.95 3.88
N GLU A 13 2.46 4.87 3.15
CA GLU A 13 2.75 6.22 3.63
C GLU A 13 1.48 6.99 4.03
N ASN A 14 0.42 6.95 3.21
CA ASN A 14 -0.85 7.57 3.54
C ASN A 14 -1.42 7.03 4.85
N VAL A 15 -1.42 5.70 4.99
CA VAL A 15 -1.94 5.02 6.18
C VAL A 15 -1.05 5.23 7.42
N TYR A 16 0.24 5.50 7.23
CA TYR A 16 1.16 5.87 8.31
C TYR A 16 0.84 7.26 8.88
N GLN A 17 0.46 8.22 8.03
CA GLN A 17 0.08 9.58 8.45
C GLN A 17 -1.26 9.61 9.21
N GLY A 18 -2.15 8.66 8.93
CA GLY A 18 -3.40 8.47 9.65
C GLY A 18 -4.24 7.35 9.03
N SER A 19 -5.19 6.82 9.79
CA SER A 19 -6.08 5.79 9.25
C SER A 19 -6.91 6.32 8.07
N SER A 20 -7.02 5.57 6.99
CA SER A 20 -7.73 5.98 5.77
C SER A 20 -8.82 4.98 5.39
N ASN A 21 -9.87 5.44 4.74
CA ASN A 21 -10.82 4.59 4.01
C ASN A 21 -10.41 4.45 2.54
N MET A 22 -11.07 3.53 1.81
CA MET A 22 -10.74 3.25 0.41
C MET A 22 -10.89 4.46 -0.52
N ASN A 23 -11.90 5.31 -0.30
CA ASN A 23 -12.11 6.49 -1.14
C ASN A 23 -11.03 7.54 -0.91
N GLU A 24 -10.59 7.72 0.33
CA GLU A 24 -9.46 8.60 0.67
C GLU A 24 -8.18 8.14 -0.04
N LEU A 25 -7.84 6.85 0.07
CA LEU A 25 -6.65 6.29 -0.59
C LEU A 25 -6.68 6.47 -2.12
N ILE A 26 -7.84 6.28 -2.75
CA ILE A 26 -8.01 6.50 -4.20
C ILE A 26 -7.88 7.98 -4.57
N ASN A 27 -8.35 8.89 -3.72
CA ASN A 27 -8.31 10.33 -4.00
C ASN A 27 -6.91 10.92 -3.79
N ASP A 28 -6.18 10.46 -2.76
CA ASP A 28 -4.81 10.93 -2.50
C ASP A 28 -3.84 10.49 -3.60
N ARG A 29 -4.06 9.29 -4.18
CA ARG A 29 -3.41 8.86 -5.43
C ARG A 29 -3.53 9.90 -6.56
N ALA A 30 -4.71 10.50 -6.74
CA ALA A 30 -4.93 11.47 -7.82
C ALA A 30 -4.18 12.79 -7.59
N ARG A 31 -3.87 13.14 -6.34
CA ARG A 31 -3.19 14.37 -5.97
C ARG A 31 -1.67 14.29 -6.15
N ASN A 32 -1.08 13.10 -6.02
CA ASN A 32 0.37 12.90 -6.05
C ASN A 32 0.94 12.59 -7.46
N GLY A 33 0.31 13.10 -8.53
CA GLY A 33 0.83 12.97 -9.90
C GLY A 33 0.45 11.68 -10.64
N GLY A 34 -0.42 10.85 -10.05
CA GLY A 34 -0.91 9.61 -10.65
C GLY A 34 -0.06 8.39 -10.28
N SER A 35 -0.69 7.23 -10.11
CA SER A 35 0.01 5.97 -9.85
C SER A 35 0.36 5.26 -11.16
N ALA A 36 1.39 4.41 -11.13
CA ALA A 36 1.67 3.41 -12.17
C ALA A 36 0.48 2.50 -12.54
N LEU A 37 -0.52 2.37 -11.65
CA LEU A 37 -1.76 1.62 -11.91
C LEU A 37 -2.71 2.43 -12.81
N LYS A 38 -3.27 1.79 -13.83
CA LYS A 38 -4.05 2.45 -14.91
C LYS A 38 -5.47 2.84 -14.51
N ASN A 39 -6.04 2.19 -13.50
CA ASN A 39 -7.45 2.38 -13.15
C ASN A 39 -7.71 2.15 -11.64
N LYS A 40 -8.95 2.40 -11.20
CA LYS A 40 -9.37 2.24 -9.80
C LYS A 40 -9.35 0.78 -9.35
N THR A 41 -9.69 -0.16 -10.23
CA THR A 41 -9.74 -1.59 -9.92
C THR A 41 -8.35 -2.14 -9.58
N GLU A 42 -7.33 -1.79 -10.36
CA GLU A 42 -5.94 -2.17 -10.05
C GLU A 42 -5.49 -1.62 -8.70
N PHE A 43 -5.89 -0.39 -8.36
CA PHE A 43 -5.56 0.21 -7.07
C PHE A 43 -6.29 -0.48 -5.89
N LEU A 44 -7.56 -0.83 -6.07
CA LEU A 44 -8.30 -1.66 -5.10
C LEU A 44 -7.60 -2.99 -4.86
N LEU A 45 -7.16 -3.67 -5.93
CA LEU A 45 -6.41 -4.92 -5.83
C LEU A 45 -5.08 -4.73 -5.10
N ALA A 46 -4.38 -3.62 -5.33
CA ALA A 46 -3.15 -3.31 -4.60
C ALA A 46 -3.39 -3.17 -3.09
N VAL A 47 -4.46 -2.48 -2.68
CA VAL A 47 -4.81 -2.35 -1.25
C VAL A 47 -5.10 -3.73 -0.63
N TYR A 48 -5.84 -4.59 -1.33
CA TYR A 48 -6.08 -5.96 -0.85
C TYR A 48 -4.81 -6.80 -0.79
N GLU A 49 -3.92 -6.69 -1.77
CA GLU A 49 -2.63 -7.39 -1.76
C GLU A 49 -1.78 -6.95 -0.55
N LEU A 50 -1.77 -5.66 -0.21
CA LEU A 50 -1.09 -5.16 0.99
C LEU A 50 -1.74 -5.63 2.30
N GLU A 51 -3.06 -5.76 2.33
CA GLU A 51 -3.80 -6.37 3.45
C GLU A 51 -3.42 -7.86 3.61
N GLU A 52 -3.41 -8.64 2.52
CA GLU A 52 -3.02 -10.05 2.51
C GLU A 52 -1.56 -10.26 2.93
N LEU A 53 -0.66 -9.37 2.51
CA LEU A 53 0.74 -9.37 2.93
C LEU A 53 0.93 -8.92 4.38
N GLY A 54 -0.14 -8.49 5.06
CA GLY A 54 -0.12 -8.01 6.43
C GLY A 54 0.58 -6.65 6.59
N LEU A 55 0.75 -5.89 5.52
CA LEU A 55 1.32 -4.54 5.53
C LEU A 55 0.28 -3.47 5.90
N LEU A 56 -1.01 -3.80 5.81
CA LEU A 56 -2.12 -2.98 6.27
C LEU A 56 -2.98 -3.75 7.27
N PHE A 57 -3.53 -3.03 8.25
CA PHE A 57 -4.53 -3.54 9.17
C PHE A 57 -5.92 -2.99 8.78
N ARG A 58 -6.85 -3.87 8.45
CA ARG A 58 -8.24 -3.52 8.12
C ARG A 58 -9.15 -3.66 9.34
N TYR A 59 -9.98 -2.66 9.61
CA TYR A 59 -10.95 -2.69 10.70
C TYR A 59 -12.25 -1.95 10.35
N ARG A 60 -13.30 -2.22 11.12
CA ARG A 60 -14.60 -1.54 10.97
C ARG A 60 -14.69 -0.37 11.95
N SER A 61 -15.09 0.79 11.43
CA SER A 61 -15.42 1.99 12.19
C SER A 61 -16.88 2.37 11.96
N ASN A 62 -17.36 3.42 12.65
CA ASN A 62 -18.73 3.93 12.48
C ASN A 62 -19.01 4.35 11.03
N ASP A 63 -18.00 4.85 10.32
CA ASP A 63 -18.12 5.34 8.93
C ASP A 63 -17.74 4.28 7.88
N GLY A 64 -17.62 3.01 8.30
CA GLY A 64 -17.32 1.88 7.42
C GLY A 64 -15.91 1.32 7.59
N ILE A 65 -15.39 0.70 6.53
CA ILE A 65 -14.09 0.02 6.54
C ILE A 65 -12.96 1.06 6.48
N ARG A 66 -11.99 0.89 7.39
CA ARG A 66 -10.76 1.70 7.44
C ARG A 66 -9.53 0.80 7.43
N TYR A 67 -8.43 1.40 7.01
CA TYR A 67 -7.09 0.83 6.97
C TYR A 67 -6.19 1.64 7.89
N SER A 68 -5.43 0.96 8.73
CA SER A 68 -4.38 1.52 9.57
C SER A 68 -3.08 0.77 9.37
N ARG A 69 -1.99 1.30 9.93
CA ARG A 69 -0.68 0.66 9.88
C ARG A 69 -0.71 -0.65 10.69
N SER A 70 -0.05 -1.67 10.17
CA SER A 70 0.33 -2.86 10.94
C SER A 70 1.78 -2.70 11.41
N GLU A 71 2.23 -3.53 12.36
CA GLU A 71 3.65 -3.55 12.76
C GLU A 71 4.58 -3.83 11.57
N LYS A 72 4.19 -4.74 10.68
CA LYS A 72 4.94 -5.06 9.45
C LYS A 72 4.94 -3.89 8.47
N GLY A 73 3.82 -3.20 8.31
CA GLY A 73 3.70 -2.01 7.47
C GLY A 73 4.52 -0.83 7.99
N GLU A 74 4.58 -0.65 9.31
CA GLU A 74 5.40 0.36 9.97
C GLU A 74 6.89 0.07 9.77
N ALA A 75 7.34 -1.17 9.99
CA ALA A 75 8.71 -1.58 9.71
C ALA A 75 9.09 -1.40 8.23
N PHE A 76 8.17 -1.75 7.31
CA PHE A 76 8.34 -1.49 5.88
C PHE A 76 8.53 0.01 5.62
N TYR A 77 7.64 0.87 6.11
CA TYR A 77 7.72 2.31 5.87
C TYR A 77 9.05 2.89 6.35
N HIS A 78 9.46 2.57 7.58
CA HIS A 78 10.72 3.06 8.15
C HIS A 78 11.94 2.60 7.35
N ARG A 79 11.95 1.36 6.85
CA ARG A 79 13.06 0.85 6.05
C ARG A 79 13.24 1.61 4.74
N TYR A 80 12.15 1.95 4.06
CA TYR A 80 12.22 2.48 2.69
C TYR A 80 12.16 4.00 2.60
N ARG A 81 11.61 4.69 3.62
CA ARG A 81 11.60 6.16 3.66
C ARG A 81 12.99 6.80 3.74
N GLU A 82 13.97 6.09 4.29
CA GLU A 82 15.36 6.56 4.43
C GLU A 82 16.21 6.19 3.21
N MET A 83 15.69 5.31 2.36
CA MET A 83 16.35 4.83 1.16
C MET A 83 16.07 5.79 0.01
N LYS A 84 17.07 6.02 -0.85
CA LYS A 84 16.84 6.77 -2.07
C LYS A 84 15.93 5.98 -3.01
N GLN A 85 15.07 6.68 -3.73
CA GLN A 85 14.12 6.05 -4.65
C GLN A 85 14.82 5.24 -5.77
N GLU A 86 16.04 5.60 -6.16
CA GLU A 86 16.86 4.86 -7.13
C GLU A 86 17.25 3.45 -6.66
N ASP A 87 17.25 3.23 -5.34
CA ASP A 87 17.56 1.94 -4.71
C ASP A 87 16.29 1.13 -4.37
N TRP A 88 15.10 1.67 -4.64
CA TRP A 88 13.85 0.95 -4.40
C TRP A 88 13.71 -0.23 -5.38
N PRO A 89 13.11 -1.35 -4.93
CA PRO A 89 12.72 -2.41 -5.86
C PRO A 89 11.75 -1.89 -6.91
N ASP A 90 11.74 -2.46 -8.11
CA ASP A 90 10.71 -2.13 -9.11
C ASP A 90 9.30 -2.59 -8.65
N PHE A 91 9.24 -3.72 -7.94
CA PHE A 91 8.00 -4.38 -7.52
C PHE A 91 8.07 -4.84 -6.07
N LEU A 92 6.90 -4.87 -5.42
CA LEU A 92 6.76 -5.44 -4.08
C LEU A 92 7.02 -6.96 -4.12
N ALA A 93 7.92 -7.44 -3.27
CA ALA A 93 8.17 -8.87 -3.12
C ALA A 93 7.02 -9.53 -2.35
N GLY A 94 6.06 -10.09 -3.09
CA GLY A 94 4.79 -10.61 -2.52
C GLY A 94 4.49 -12.08 -2.77
N GLN A 95 5.10 -12.75 -3.75
CA GLN A 95 4.83 -14.17 -4.06
C GLN A 95 5.99 -14.88 -4.77
N GLU A 96 7.12 -15.10 -4.10
CA GLU A 96 8.04 -16.19 -4.48
C GLU A 96 8.13 -17.15 -3.28
N GLY A 97 7.32 -18.21 -3.29
CA GLY A 97 7.39 -19.23 -2.23
C GLY A 97 6.11 -20.00 -1.91
N ILE A 98 5.32 -20.43 -2.90
CA ILE A 98 4.49 -21.64 -2.76
C ILE A 98 4.63 -22.46 -4.05
N SER A 99 5.70 -23.24 -4.14
CA SER A 99 5.68 -24.51 -4.89
C SER A 99 5.77 -25.63 -3.85
N PRO A 100 4.85 -26.62 -3.86
CA PRO A 100 5.01 -27.83 -3.05
C PRO A 100 6.24 -28.63 -3.47
#